data_AF-A0ABD6G3C5-F1
#
_entry.id   AF-A0ABD6G3C5-F1
#
_cell.length_a   1.000
_cell.length_b   1.000
_cell.length_c   1.000
_cell.angle_alpha   90.00
_cell.angle_beta   90.00
_cell.angle_gamma   90.00
#
_symmetry.space_group_name_H-M   'P 1'
#
loop_
_entity.id
_entity.type
_entity.pdbx_description
1 polymer ?
#
loop_
_entity_poly.entity_id
_entity_poly.type
_entity_poly.pdbx_seq_one_letter_code
_entity_poly.pdbx_strand_id
1 'polypeptide(L)'
;MIRLSWLISLAISFFGFLIVNQLFEVQPKGASGNLGFIGFIFLFPFVLLSLFATFRYFLTAARNAKNSVKWLGIISGILLTGFFLYFFLDIKNSIHGSIWKLDQETSRLYFDIYTFGLIHTISGVLGALYGIIKPAALEHAKETGQTPPE
;
A
#
# COMPACT_ATOMS: atom_id res chain seq x y z
N MET A 1 -8.78 1.78 -17.99
CA MET A 1 -8.35 0.43 -17.55
C MET A 1 -7.57 0.44 -16.24
N ILE A 2 -6.55 1.31 -16.05
CA ILE A 2 -5.71 1.34 -14.84
C ILE A 2 -6.48 1.49 -13.51
N ARG A 3 -7.59 2.24 -13.50
CA ARG A 3 -8.44 2.41 -12.31
C ARG A 3 -9.09 1.12 -11.85
N LEU A 4 -9.64 0.34 -12.78
CA LEU A 4 -10.35 -0.90 -12.44
C LEU A 4 -9.37 -1.97 -11.97
N SER A 5 -8.24 -2.15 -12.66
CA SER A 5 -7.19 -3.09 -12.24
C SER A 5 -6.61 -2.73 -10.87
N TRP A 6 -6.46 -1.43 -10.58
CA TRP A 6 -6.06 -0.95 -9.26
C TRP A 6 -7.10 -1.25 -8.19
N LEU A 7 -8.38 -0.96 -8.43
CA LEU A 7 -9.44 -1.25 -7.46
C LEU A 7 -9.59 -2.75 -7.18
N ILE A 8 -9.48 -3.59 -8.22
CA ILE A 8 -9.54 -5.05 -8.06
C ILE A 8 -8.35 -5.56 -7.26
N SER A 9 -7.13 -5.14 -7.58
CA SER A 9 -5.95 -5.60 -6.84
C SER A 9 -5.97 -5.14 -5.39
N LEU A 10 -6.44 -3.90 -5.14
CA LEU A 10 -6.60 -3.34 -3.81
C LEU A 10 -7.69 -4.08 -3.01
N ALA A 11 -8.80 -4.47 -3.63
CA ALA A 11 -9.83 -5.27 -2.97
C ALA A 11 -9.32 -6.66 -2.61
N ILE A 12 -8.66 -7.37 -3.53
CA ILE A 12 -8.11 -8.71 -3.29
C ILE A 12 -7.10 -8.68 -2.14
N SER A 13 -6.16 -7.73 -2.16
CA SER A 13 -5.16 -7.63 -1.09
C SER A 13 -5.77 -7.20 0.24
N PHE A 14 -6.78 -6.31 0.24
CA PHE A 14 -7.50 -5.91 1.46
C PHE A 14 -8.24 -7.08 2.12
N PHE A 15 -9.05 -7.83 1.35
CA PHE A 15 -9.72 -9.01 1.89
C PHE A 15 -8.72 -10.09 2.32
N GLY A 16 -7.62 -10.23 1.58
CA GLY A 16 -6.52 -11.11 1.96
C GLY A 16 -5.91 -10.72 3.31
N PHE A 17 -5.67 -9.44 3.57
CA PHE A 17 -5.20 -8.92 4.88
C PHE A 17 -6.13 -9.36 6.01
N LEU A 18 -7.45 -9.16 5.84
CA LEU A 18 -8.44 -9.53 6.85
C LEU A 18 -8.46 -11.05 7.10
N ILE A 19 -8.45 -11.86 6.04
CA ILE A 19 -8.43 -13.32 6.14
C ILE A 19 -7.16 -13.80 6.84
N VAL A 20 -5.99 -13.28 6.46
CA VAL A 20 -4.73 -13.68 7.07
C VAL A 20 -4.70 -13.34 8.55
N ASN A 21 -5.18 -12.17 8.96
CA ASN A 21 -5.29 -11.83 10.38
C ASN A 21 -6.13 -12.86 11.15
N GLN A 22 -7.28 -13.26 10.59
CA GLN A 22 -8.14 -14.29 11.20
C GLN A 22 -7.46 -15.67 11.25
N LEU A 23 -6.66 -16.03 10.26
CA LEU A 23 -5.89 -17.28 10.25
C LEU A 23 -4.78 -17.33 11.31
N PHE A 24 -4.27 -16.18 11.76
CA PHE A 24 -3.35 -16.10 12.90
C PHE A 24 -4.05 -16.37 14.25
N GLU A 25 -5.37 -16.17 14.34
CA GLU A 25 -6.16 -16.44 15.54
C GLU A 25 -6.58 -17.91 15.67
N VAL A 26 -6.51 -18.69 14.59
CA VAL A 26 -6.89 -20.11 14.57
C VAL A 26 -5.70 -21.01 14.94
N GLN A 27 -5.83 -21.73 16.04
CA GLN A 27 -4.89 -22.81 16.42
C GLN A 27 -5.46 -24.18 16.00
N PRO A 28 -4.85 -24.87 15.00
CA PRO A 28 -5.27 -26.20 14.60
C PRO A 28 -5.05 -27.24 15.70
N LYS A 29 -6.05 -28.08 15.95
CA LYS A 29 -5.94 -29.20 16.89
C LYS A 29 -4.88 -30.20 16.38
N GLY A 30 -3.83 -30.42 17.16
CA GLY A 30 -2.81 -31.43 16.86
C GLY A 30 -1.62 -30.96 16.00
N ALA A 31 -1.49 -29.65 15.74
CA ALA A 31 -0.31 -29.08 15.08
C ALA A 31 0.26 -27.92 15.91
N SER A 32 1.59 -27.74 15.87
CA SER A 32 2.26 -26.56 16.43
C SER A 32 2.30 -25.44 15.39
N GLY A 33 1.78 -24.26 15.74
CA GLY A 33 1.78 -23.06 14.87
C GLY A 33 0.39 -22.54 14.54
N ASN A 34 0.33 -21.48 13.73
CA ASN A 34 -0.92 -20.89 13.21
C ASN A 34 -0.98 -21.04 11.69
N LEU A 35 -2.20 -20.99 11.12
CA LEU A 35 -2.41 -21.05 9.67
C LEU A 35 -2.12 -19.71 8.98
N GLY A 36 -1.97 -18.64 9.75
CA GLY A 36 -1.74 -17.28 9.29
C GLY A 36 -0.48 -17.15 8.42
N PHE A 37 0.61 -17.82 8.80
CA PHE A 37 1.84 -17.78 8.00
C PHE A 37 1.65 -18.34 6.58
N ILE A 38 0.89 -19.43 6.44
CA ILE A 38 0.57 -20.02 5.13
C ILE A 38 -0.28 -19.03 4.32
N GLY A 39 -1.30 -18.44 4.96
CA GLY A 39 -2.12 -17.41 4.33
C GLY A 39 -1.30 -16.21 3.85
N PHE A 40 -0.33 -15.76 4.64
CA PHE A 40 0.58 -14.67 4.28
C PHE A 40 1.40 -14.97 3.02
N ILE A 41 1.94 -16.19 2.87
CA ILE A 41 2.70 -16.58 1.68
C ILE A 41 1.88 -16.39 0.40
N PHE A 42 0.61 -16.80 0.42
CA PHE A 42 -0.30 -16.63 -0.72
C PHE A 42 -0.73 -15.18 -0.92
N LEU A 43 -0.88 -14.41 0.15
CA LEU A 43 -1.27 -13.01 0.10
C LEU A 43 -0.15 -12.11 -0.44
N PHE A 44 1.10 -12.36 -0.06
CA PHE A 44 2.25 -11.51 -0.35
C PHE A 44 2.36 -11.04 -1.82
N PRO A 45 2.25 -11.91 -2.86
CA PRO A 45 2.30 -11.46 -4.25
C PRO A 45 1.18 -10.49 -4.62
N PHE A 46 -0.03 -10.68 -4.07
CA PHE A 46 -1.15 -9.76 -4.32
C PHE A 46 -0.95 -8.41 -3.63
N VAL A 47 -0.31 -8.39 -2.46
CA VAL A 47 0.05 -7.15 -1.78
C VAL A 47 1.05 -6.36 -2.63
N LEU A 48 2.12 -7.00 -3.09
CA LEU A 48 3.09 -6.37 -3.98
C LEU A 48 2.44 -5.83 -5.26
N LEU A 49 1.56 -6.62 -5.88
CA LEU A 49 0.81 -6.19 -7.06
C LEU A 49 -0.10 -4.99 -6.77
N SER A 50 -0.80 -4.99 -5.64
CA SER A 50 -1.68 -3.90 -5.24
C SER A 50 -0.91 -2.61 -4.90
N LEU A 51 0.27 -2.72 -4.28
CA LEU A 51 1.17 -1.61 -4.03
C LEU A 51 1.70 -1.03 -5.34
N PHE A 52 2.15 -1.87 -6.26
CA PHE A 52 2.61 -1.44 -7.58
C PHE A 52 1.49 -0.78 -8.39
N ALA A 53 0.29 -1.36 -8.40
CA ALA A 53 -0.88 -0.79 -9.06
C ALA A 53 -1.25 0.58 -8.46
N THR A 54 -1.17 0.71 -7.13
CA THR A 54 -1.40 1.97 -6.42
C THR A 54 -0.40 3.04 -6.83
N PHE A 55 0.90 2.71 -6.83
CA PHE A 55 1.95 3.59 -7.32
C PHE A 55 1.66 4.06 -8.76
N ARG A 56 1.38 3.11 -9.67
CA ARG A 56 1.13 3.40 -11.10
C ARG A 56 -0.12 4.23 -11.33
N TYR A 57 -1.18 3.98 -10.55
CA TYR A 57 -2.41 4.74 -10.62
C TYR A 57 -2.17 6.21 -10.23
N PHE A 58 -1.55 6.46 -9.06
CA PHE A 58 -1.30 7.83 -8.59
C PHE A 58 -0.22 8.56 -9.40
N LEU A 59 0.77 7.84 -9.93
CA LEU A 59 1.69 8.37 -10.94
C LEU A 59 0.95 8.93 -12.16
N THR A 60 0.04 8.14 -12.72
CA THR A 60 -0.73 8.53 -13.91
C THR A 60 -1.69 9.67 -13.59
N ALA A 61 -2.36 9.61 -12.43
CA ALA A 61 -3.25 10.67 -11.95
C ALA A 61 -2.52 12.01 -11.77
N ALA A 62 -1.34 12.00 -11.14
CA ALA A 62 -0.53 13.20 -10.92
C ALA A 62 0.01 13.81 -12.21
N ARG A 63 0.35 12.98 -13.22
CA ARG A 63 0.77 13.47 -14.55
C ARG A 63 -0.35 14.22 -15.26
N ASN A 64 -1.58 13.75 -15.15
CA ASN A 64 -2.74 14.29 -15.89
C ASN A 64 -3.54 15.35 -15.12
N ALA A 65 -3.28 15.53 -13.82
CA ALA A 65 -4.00 16.50 -12.99
C ALA A 65 -3.54 17.94 -13.25
N LYS A 66 -4.44 18.91 -12.99
CA LYS A 66 -4.08 20.35 -12.91
C LYS A 66 -3.18 20.61 -11.69
N ASN A 67 -2.36 21.65 -11.73
CA ASN A 67 -1.37 21.92 -10.67
C ASN A 67 -1.98 22.04 -9.27
N SER A 68 -3.13 22.71 -9.12
CA SER A 68 -3.84 22.81 -7.84
C SER A 68 -4.30 21.45 -7.29
N VAL A 69 -4.78 20.57 -8.16
CA VAL A 69 -5.24 19.21 -7.81
C VAL A 69 -4.06 18.32 -7.44
N LYS A 70 -2.89 18.49 -8.08
CA LYS A 70 -1.65 17.77 -7.73
C LYS A 70 -1.24 18.04 -6.28
N TRP A 71 -1.16 19.32 -5.92
CA TRP A 71 -0.77 19.73 -4.57
C TRP A 71 -1.80 19.32 -3.52
N LEU A 72 -3.10 19.50 -3.80
CA LEU A 72 -4.15 19.01 -2.92
C LEU A 72 -4.05 17.50 -2.70
N GLY A 73 -3.83 16.72 -3.77
CA GLY A 73 -3.65 15.29 -3.70
C GLY A 73 -2.46 14.88 -2.81
N ILE A 74 -1.29 15.52 -3.00
CA ILE A 74 -0.11 15.23 -2.17
C ILE A 74 -0.35 15.59 -0.70
N ILE A 75 -0.88 16.78 -0.42
CA ILE A 75 -1.13 17.22 0.95
C ILE A 75 -2.12 16.27 1.63
N SER A 76 -3.21 15.91 0.94
CA SER A 76 -4.18 14.94 1.45
C SER A 76 -3.56 13.55 1.68
N GLY A 77 -2.67 13.10 0.79
CA GLY A 77 -1.96 11.82 0.93
C GLY A 77 -0.99 11.80 2.10
N ILE A 78 -0.28 12.91 2.36
CA ILE A 78 0.61 13.07 3.52
C ILE A 78 -0.21 13.08 4.81
N LEU A 79 -1.31 13.83 4.86
CA LEU A 79 -2.19 13.87 6.02
C LEU A 79 -2.78 12.48 6.32
N LEU A 80 -3.25 11.77 5.29
CA LEU A 80 -3.78 10.42 5.43
C LEU A 80 -2.71 9.41 5.85
N THR A 81 -1.47 9.57 5.37
CA THR A 81 -0.32 8.78 5.84
C THR A 81 -0.05 9.03 7.32
N GLY A 82 -0.09 10.29 7.77
CA GLY A 82 0.03 10.65 9.19
C GLY A 82 -1.08 10.04 10.04
N PHE A 83 -2.32 10.07 9.55
CA PHE A 83 -3.47 9.42 10.19
C PHE A 83 -3.23 7.91 10.37
N PHE A 84 -2.86 7.19 9.32
CA PHE A 84 -2.60 5.75 9.43
C PHE A 84 -1.38 5.43 10.30
N LEU A 85 -0.33 6.26 10.23
CA LEU A 85 0.87 6.10 11.07
C LEU A 85 0.52 6.26 12.55
N TYR A 86 -0.35 7.20 12.90
CA TYR A 86 -0.80 7.38 14.28
C TYR A 86 -1.43 6.10 14.83
N PHE A 87 -2.41 5.53 14.13
CA PHE A 87 -3.07 4.28 14.57
C PHE A 87 -2.14 3.07 14.53
N PHE A 88 -1.24 2.99 13.55
CA PHE A 88 -0.20 1.97 13.51
C PHE A 88 0.67 2.02 14.78
N LEU A 89 1.10 3.21 15.19
CA LEU A 89 1.91 3.39 16.40
C LEU A 89 1.11 3.10 17.67
N ASP A 90 -0.16 3.44 17.71
CA ASP A 90 -1.06 3.11 18.82
C ASP A 90 -1.16 1.59 19.02
N ILE A 91 -1.44 0.83 17.95
CA ILE A 91 -1.46 -0.64 18.00
C ILE A 91 -0.10 -1.19 18.40
N LYS A 92 0.99 -0.69 17.78
CA LYS A 92 2.35 -1.11 18.10
C LYS A 92 2.67 -0.94 19.59
N ASN A 93 2.22 0.16 20.19
CA ASN A 93 2.48 0.44 21.60
C ASN A 93 1.61 -0.39 22.55
N SER A 94 0.52 -0.99 22.06
CA SER A 94 -0.29 -1.95 22.82
C SER A 94 0.29 -3.37 22.85
N ILE A 95 1.27 -3.66 21.98
CA ILE A 95 1.97 -4.95 21.95
C ILE A 95 3.07 -4.96 23.01
N HIS A 96 3.00 -5.93 23.92
CA HIS A 96 3.97 -6.08 25.02
C HIS A 96 5.13 -7.02 24.65
N GLY A 97 4.95 -7.82 23.58
CA GLY A 97 5.95 -8.75 23.05
C GLY A 97 6.93 -8.17 22.03
N SER A 98 7.78 -9.04 21.49
CA SER A 98 8.67 -8.68 20.37
C SER A 98 7.86 -8.51 19.08
N ILE A 99 7.89 -7.32 18.50
CA ILE A 99 7.24 -7.04 17.21
C ILE A 99 7.86 -7.86 16.05
N TRP A 100 9.05 -8.42 16.23
CA TRP A 100 9.72 -9.22 15.19
C TRP A 100 9.21 -10.65 15.08
N LYS A 101 8.41 -11.10 16.05
CA LYS A 101 7.70 -12.36 15.94
C LYS A 101 6.47 -12.16 15.08
N LEU A 102 6.10 -13.19 14.31
CA LEU A 102 4.87 -13.20 13.53
C LEU A 102 3.94 -14.26 14.14
N ASP A 103 3.14 -13.81 15.09
CA ASP A 103 2.23 -14.60 15.90
C ASP A 103 0.87 -13.91 16.02
N GLN A 104 -0.01 -14.43 16.89
CA GLN A 104 -1.36 -13.90 17.07
C GLN A 104 -1.40 -12.48 17.63
N GLU A 105 -0.45 -12.10 18.49
CA GLU A 105 -0.42 -10.76 19.09
C GLU A 105 0.02 -9.74 18.05
N THR A 106 1.09 -10.05 17.35
CA THR A 106 1.71 -9.19 16.32
C THR A 106 0.95 -9.17 14.99
N SER A 107 0.13 -10.18 14.68
CA SER A 107 -0.70 -10.19 13.46
C SER A 107 -1.65 -9.01 13.40
N ARG A 108 -2.15 -8.56 14.55
CA ARG A 108 -3.01 -7.38 14.69
C ARG A 108 -2.30 -6.07 14.37
N LEU A 109 -0.97 -6.06 14.37
CA LEU A 109 -0.19 -4.94 13.84
C LEU A 109 0.02 -5.10 12.34
N TYR A 110 0.42 -6.28 11.87
CA TYR A 110 0.83 -6.46 10.47
C TYR A 110 -0.32 -6.59 9.47
N PHE A 111 -1.46 -7.12 9.89
CA PHE A 111 -2.62 -7.44 9.05
C PHE A 111 -3.87 -6.65 9.43
N ASP A 112 -3.66 -5.40 9.84
CA ASP A 112 -4.72 -4.47 10.20
C ASP A 112 -5.00 -3.44 9.09
N ILE A 113 -6.21 -2.87 9.11
CA ILE A 113 -6.64 -1.85 8.15
C ILE A 113 -5.73 -0.61 8.16
N TYR A 114 -5.20 -0.22 9.32
CA TYR A 114 -4.31 0.94 9.41
C TYR A 114 -2.95 0.66 8.78
N THR A 115 -2.40 -0.55 8.94
CA THR A 115 -1.17 -0.97 8.27
C THR A 115 -1.37 -1.09 6.77
N PHE A 116 -2.49 -1.68 6.34
CA PHE A 116 -2.87 -1.74 4.94
C PHE A 116 -2.98 -0.33 4.34
N GLY A 117 -3.69 0.58 5.01
CA GLY A 117 -3.82 1.97 4.62
C GLY A 117 -2.47 2.66 4.53
N LEU A 118 -1.63 2.53 5.55
CA LEU A 118 -0.31 3.16 5.64
C LEU A 118 0.59 2.82 4.46
N ILE A 119 0.76 1.53 4.15
CA ILE A 119 1.63 1.11 3.04
C ILE A 119 1.09 1.58 1.68
N HIS A 120 -0.23 1.62 1.51
CA HIS A 120 -0.87 2.06 0.28
C HIS A 120 -0.83 3.58 0.11
N THR A 121 -0.99 4.37 1.19
CA THR A 121 -0.85 5.82 1.10
C THR A 121 0.58 6.24 0.86
N ILE A 122 1.56 5.57 1.46
CA ILE A 122 2.99 5.78 1.15
C ILE A 122 3.24 5.49 -0.34
N SER A 123 2.80 4.34 -0.85
CA SER A 123 2.94 3.99 -2.26
C SER A 123 2.27 5.01 -3.19
N GLY A 124 1.07 5.46 -2.84
CA GLY A 124 0.33 6.47 -3.60
C GLY A 124 1.02 7.83 -3.63
N VAL A 125 1.52 8.29 -2.47
CA VAL A 125 2.28 9.55 -2.36
C VAL A 125 3.56 9.48 -3.17
N LEU A 126 4.33 8.38 -3.08
CA LEU A 126 5.54 8.18 -3.89
C LEU A 126 5.23 8.18 -5.39
N GLY A 127 4.14 7.52 -5.80
CA GLY A 127 3.67 7.54 -7.19
C GLY A 127 3.35 8.94 -7.68
N ALA A 128 2.59 9.69 -6.88
CA ALA A 128 2.23 11.07 -7.19
C ALA A 128 3.48 11.98 -7.31
N LEU A 129 4.40 11.91 -6.32
CA LEU A 129 5.65 12.68 -6.33
C LEU A 129 6.49 12.36 -7.57
N TYR A 130 6.68 11.08 -7.89
CA TYR A 130 7.41 10.67 -9.08
C TYR A 130 6.75 11.22 -10.37
N GLY A 131 5.42 11.24 -10.42
CA GLY A 131 4.68 11.79 -11.57
C GLY A 131 4.80 13.30 -11.73
N ILE A 132 5.05 14.03 -10.65
CA ILE A 132 5.33 15.47 -10.70
C ILE A 132 6.77 15.73 -11.12
N ILE A 133 7.74 14.99 -10.55
CA ILE A 133 9.16 15.18 -10.84
C ILE A 133 9.49 14.77 -12.29
N LYS A 134 8.85 13.70 -12.78
CA LYS A 134 9.02 13.20 -14.16
C LYS A 134 7.68 13.20 -14.91
N PRO A 135 7.27 14.35 -15.47
CA PRO A 135 6.11 14.44 -16.33
C PRO A 135 6.30 13.62 -17.62
N ALA A 136 5.20 13.09 -18.17
CA ALA A 136 5.21 12.17 -19.32
C ALA A 136 5.91 12.74 -20.56
N ALA A 137 5.82 14.06 -20.80
CA ALA A 137 6.48 14.74 -21.91
C ALA A 137 8.01 14.60 -21.87
N LEU A 138 8.61 14.63 -20.68
CA LEU A 138 10.07 14.49 -20.52
C LEU A 138 10.53 13.04 -20.70
N GLU A 139 9.72 12.04 -20.36
CA GLU A 139 10.03 10.64 -20.66
C GLU A 139 9.94 10.36 -22.16
N HIS A 140 8.88 10.83 -22.81
CA HIS A 140 8.69 10.63 -24.25
C HIS A 140 9.78 11.34 -25.08
N ALA A 141 10.14 12.58 -24.72
CA ALA A 141 11.24 13.32 -25.33
C ALA A 141 12.60 12.61 -25.20
N LYS A 142 12.86 12.00 -24.03
CA LYS A 142 14.08 11.24 -23.77
C LYS A 142 14.13 9.92 -24.55
N GLU A 143 13.00 9.25 -24.73
CA GLU A 143 12.89 8.01 -25.49
C GLU A 143 12.96 8.22 -27.01
N THR A 144 12.43 9.35 -27.51
CA THR A 144 12.43 9.66 -28.95
C THR A 144 13.59 10.55 -29.40
N GLY A 145 14.42 11.04 -28.46
CA GLY A 145 15.51 11.99 -28.76
C GLY A 145 15.01 13.37 -29.22
N GLN A 146 13.74 13.68 -29.04
CA GLN A 146 13.14 14.97 -29.39
C GLN A 146 13.28 15.94 -28.22
N THR A 147 13.58 17.21 -28.50
CA THR A 147 13.54 18.25 -27.47
C THR A 147 12.10 18.47 -27.00
N PRO A 148 11.84 18.53 -25.67
CA PRO A 148 10.50 18.76 -25.16
C PRO A 148 9.98 20.14 -25.62
N PRO A 149 8.66 20.28 -25.89
CA PRO A 149 8.08 21.58 -26.21
C PRO A 149 8.22 22.52 -25.01
N GLU A 150 8.63 23.77 -25.28
CA GLU A 150 8.77 24.86 -24.31
C GLU A 150 7.43 25.19 -23.61
#